data_AF-A0A2D4P2V9-F1
#
_entry.id   AF-A0A2D4P2V9-F1
#
_cell.length_a   1.000
_cell.length_b   1.000
_cell.length_c   1.000
_cell.angle_alpha   90.00
_cell.angle_beta   90.00
_cell.angle_gamma   90.00
#
_symmetry.space_group_name_H-M   'P 1'
#
loop_
_entity.id
_entity.type
_entity.pdbx_description
1 polymer ?
#
loop_
_entity_poly.entity_id
_entity_poly.type
_entity_poly.pdbx_seq_one_letter_code
_entity_poly.pdbx_strand_id
1 'polypeptide(L)'
;MESCPSDGFLLINNYRQNLPIIIIIINNNGIYTGLDSNTWKDMLKLGEPSTYAPPVALLPDARYEQIMSAFGGKGYFVQTPEELQAALKISLAEKLVPSLLNVMINPQSDRKKQDFQWLTRSNM
;
A
#
# COMPACT_ATOMS: atom_id res chain seq x y z
N MET A 1 -16.05 -35.30 -1.23
CA MET A 1 -15.07 -35.05 -2.29
C MET A 1 -14.33 -33.79 -1.93
N GLU A 2 -13.14 -33.97 -1.37
CA GLU A 2 -12.16 -32.90 -1.16
C GLU A 2 -11.74 -32.31 -2.51
N SER A 3 -11.64 -30.99 -2.57
CA SER A 3 -10.82 -30.32 -3.57
C SER A 3 -10.00 -29.25 -2.86
N CYS A 4 -8.70 -29.52 -2.74
CA CYS A 4 -7.68 -28.58 -2.30
C CYS A 4 -7.67 -27.34 -3.22
N PRO A 5 -7.56 -26.10 -2.71
CA PRO A 5 -7.58 -24.91 -3.54
C PRO A 5 -6.19 -24.63 -4.12
N SER A 6 -6.16 -24.43 -5.44
CA SER A 6 -5.00 -23.95 -6.18
C SER A 6 -4.63 -22.54 -5.72
N ASP A 7 -3.43 -22.43 -5.15
CA ASP A 7 -2.46 -21.36 -5.27
C ASP A 7 -2.98 -19.98 -5.69
N GLY A 8 -2.95 -19.04 -4.73
CA GLY A 8 -2.89 -17.61 -5.05
C GLY A 8 -3.99 -16.74 -4.46
N PHE A 9 -4.42 -16.91 -3.20
CA PHE A 9 -5.11 -15.83 -2.49
C PHE A 9 -5.19 -16.06 -0.97
N LEU A 10 -4.11 -15.75 -0.26
CA LEU A 10 -4.06 -15.82 1.22
C LEU A 10 -4.91 -14.75 1.94
N LEU A 11 -5.67 -13.90 1.22
CA LEU A 11 -6.48 -12.83 1.81
C LEU A 11 -8.00 -13.11 1.89
N ILE A 12 -8.53 -14.22 1.37
CA ILE A 12 -10.00 -14.42 1.31
C ILE A 12 -10.60 -15.08 2.56
N ASN A 13 -9.85 -15.73 3.44
CA ASN A 13 -10.46 -16.44 4.57
C ASN A 13 -10.57 -15.63 5.89
N ASN A 14 -10.70 -14.30 5.80
CA ASN A 14 -10.95 -13.45 6.97
C ASN A 14 -12.42 -13.41 7.42
N TYR A 15 -13.34 -14.03 6.68
CA TYR A 15 -14.74 -14.17 7.10
C TYR A 15 -14.96 -15.10 8.30
N ARG A 16 -13.90 -15.68 8.89
CA ARG A 16 -14.02 -16.60 10.04
C ARG A 16 -13.48 -16.10 11.37
N GLN A 17 -12.82 -14.94 11.49
CA GLN A 17 -12.10 -14.62 12.73
C GLN A 17 -12.38 -13.25 13.39
N ASN A 18 -13.16 -12.34 12.81
CA ASN A 18 -13.44 -11.00 13.38
C ASN A 18 -12.17 -10.34 14.00
N LEU A 19 -11.02 -10.54 13.36
CA LEU A 19 -9.75 -10.04 13.88
C LEU A 19 -9.63 -8.57 13.49
N PRO A 20 -9.37 -7.66 14.45
CA PRO A 20 -9.10 -6.25 14.16
C PRO A 20 -7.72 -6.10 13.54
N ILE A 21 -7.62 -6.43 12.25
CA ILE A 21 -6.39 -6.28 11.47
C ILE A 21 -6.40 -4.91 10.82
N ILE A 22 -5.34 -4.15 11.09
CA ILE A 22 -5.07 -2.87 10.43
C ILE A 22 -3.88 -3.07 9.50
N ILE A 23 -4.12 -2.91 8.20
CA ILE A 23 -3.12 -2.99 7.15
C ILE A 23 -2.71 -1.58 6.79
N ILE A 24 -1.42 -1.28 6.81
CA ILE A 24 -0.88 0.02 6.40
C ILE A 24 -0.02 -0.20 5.16
N ILE A 25 -0.43 0.40 4.05
CA ILE A 25 0.32 0.42 2.80
C ILE A 25 1.05 1.75 2.73
N ILE A 26 2.38 1.70 2.70
CA ILE A 26 3.21 2.86 2.43
C ILE A 26 3.37 2.96 0.92
N ASN A 27 2.67 3.91 0.30
CA ASN A 27 2.58 4.05 -1.15
C ASN A 27 3.47 5.19 -1.65
N ASN A 28 4.56 4.82 -2.32
CA ASN A 28 5.51 5.72 -2.96
C ASN A 28 5.40 5.71 -4.49
N ASN A 29 4.29 5.22 -5.08
CA ASN A 29 4.11 5.08 -6.54
C ASN A 29 5.16 4.20 -7.26
N GLY A 30 5.85 3.29 -6.57
CA GLY A 30 6.86 2.46 -7.21
C GLY A 30 7.46 1.38 -6.32
N ILE A 31 8.36 0.61 -6.89
CA ILE A 31 9.19 -0.36 -6.17
C ILE A 31 10.56 0.31 -5.98
N TYR A 32 10.96 0.56 -4.74
CA TYR A 32 12.11 1.41 -4.36
C TYR A 32 11.92 2.90 -4.67
N THR A 33 11.72 3.27 -5.93
CA THR A 33 11.54 4.66 -6.37
C THR A 33 10.36 4.74 -7.32
N GLY A 34 9.39 5.59 -6.98
CA GLY A 34 8.23 5.83 -7.83
C GLY A 34 8.33 7.13 -8.62
N LEU A 35 7.28 7.35 -9.41
CA LEU A 35 7.09 8.59 -10.16
C LEU A 35 5.96 9.39 -9.52
N ASP A 36 6.14 10.70 -9.45
CA ASP A 36 5.04 11.60 -9.13
C ASP A 36 4.08 11.72 -10.33
N SER A 37 2.87 12.16 -10.04
CA SER A 37 1.78 12.23 -11.00
C SER A 37 2.04 13.23 -12.13
N ASN A 38 2.91 14.23 -11.94
CA ASN A 38 3.29 15.17 -13.00
C ASN A 38 4.31 14.54 -13.94
N THR A 39 5.36 13.93 -13.41
CA THR A 39 6.35 13.20 -14.21
C THR A 39 5.69 12.09 -15.01
N TRP A 40 4.74 11.36 -14.43
CA TRP A 40 3.96 10.36 -15.14
C TRP A 40 3.17 10.94 -16.31
N LYS A 41 2.47 12.07 -16.11
CA LYS A 41 1.72 12.75 -17.18
C LYS A 41 2.62 13.22 -18.31
N ASP A 42 3.83 13.70 -18.00
CA ASP A 42 4.79 14.11 -19.01
C ASP A 42 5.35 12.91 -19.78
N MET A 43 5.55 11.76 -19.11
CA MET A 43 5.92 10.51 -19.79
C MET A 43 4.82 10.00 -20.73
N LEU A 44 3.55 10.09 -20.33
CA LEU A 44 2.43 9.71 -21.18
C LEU A 44 2.32 10.57 -22.46
N LYS A 45 2.86 11.79 -22.47
CA LYS A 45 2.92 12.62 -23.68
C LYS A 45 4.01 12.15 -24.66
N LEU A 46 5.05 11.47 -24.17
CA LEU A 46 6.15 10.97 -24.99
C LEU A 46 5.79 9.69 -25.75
N GLY A 47 4.79 8.96 -25.26
CA GLY A 47 4.21 7.80 -25.93
C GLY A 47 3.66 6.78 -24.94
N GLU A 48 3.52 5.53 -25.39
CA GLU A 48 2.94 4.48 -24.57
C GLU A 48 3.73 4.24 -23.27
N PRO A 49 3.06 4.15 -22.11
CA PRO A 49 3.74 3.96 -20.83
C PRO A 49 4.57 2.67 -20.76
N SER A 50 4.21 1.63 -21.53
CA SER A 50 5.01 0.39 -21.63
C SER A 50 6.41 0.61 -22.21
N THR A 51 6.63 1.72 -22.93
CA THR A 51 7.88 2.05 -23.61
C THR A 51 8.72 3.03 -22.83
N TYR A 52 8.09 3.94 -22.07
CA TYR A 52 8.76 5.08 -21.43
C TYR A 52 8.76 5.05 -19.90
N ALA A 53 7.84 4.31 -19.27
CA ALA A 53 7.83 4.18 -17.82
C ALA A 53 8.96 3.23 -17.36
N PRO A 54 9.73 3.60 -16.32
CA PRO A 54 10.65 2.68 -15.68
C PRO A 54 9.90 1.42 -15.20
N PRO A 55 10.50 0.22 -15.28
CA PRO A 55 9.85 -1.02 -14.84
C PRO A 55 9.54 -1.04 -13.33
N VAL A 56 10.15 -0.13 -12.57
CA VAL A 56 9.92 0.06 -11.13
C VAL A 56 8.79 1.03 -10.82
N ALA A 57 8.31 1.80 -11.80
CA ALA A 57 7.22 2.74 -11.61
C ALA A 57 5.89 1.99 -11.57
N LEU A 58 5.10 2.22 -10.51
CA LEU A 58 3.74 1.74 -10.41
C LEU A 58 2.77 2.84 -10.83
N LEU A 59 1.50 2.49 -11.03
CA LEU A 59 0.45 3.46 -11.31
C LEU A 59 0.43 4.53 -10.21
N PRO A 60 0.61 5.82 -10.55
CA PRO A 60 0.55 6.89 -9.56
C PRO A 60 -0.81 6.92 -8.87
N ASP A 61 -0.80 7.18 -7.57
CA ASP A 61 -2.01 7.34 -6.75
C ASP A 61 -2.91 6.09 -6.77
N ALA A 62 -2.31 4.90 -6.92
CA ALA A 62 -3.02 3.63 -6.87
C ALA A 62 -3.90 3.54 -5.61
N ARG A 63 -5.20 3.32 -5.82
CA ARG A 63 -6.24 3.39 -4.79
C ARG A 63 -6.41 2.06 -4.05
N TYR A 64 -5.34 1.57 -3.41
CA TYR A 64 -5.34 0.27 -2.72
C TYR A 64 -6.41 0.13 -1.65
N GLU A 65 -6.83 1.24 -1.04
CA GLU A 65 -7.89 1.23 -0.03
C GLU A 65 -9.24 0.79 -0.59
N GLN A 66 -9.47 0.91 -1.90
CA GLN A 66 -10.70 0.45 -2.56
C GLN A 66 -10.84 -1.08 -2.54
N ILE A 67 -9.72 -1.80 -2.40
CA ILE A 67 -9.73 -3.27 -2.28
C ILE A 67 -10.56 -3.67 -1.06
N MET A 68 -10.53 -2.89 0.03
CA MET A 68 -11.28 -3.20 1.25
C MET A 68 -12.80 -3.20 1.06
N SER A 69 -13.31 -2.43 0.09
CA SER A 69 -14.75 -2.43 -0.22
C SER A 69 -15.24 -3.79 -0.68
N ALA A 70 -14.40 -4.57 -1.37
CA ALA A 70 -14.74 -5.93 -1.80
C ALA A 70 -14.74 -6.95 -0.64
N PHE A 71 -14.00 -6.68 0.44
CA PHE A 71 -13.86 -7.56 1.60
C PHE A 71 -14.76 -7.17 2.78
N GLY A 72 -15.66 -6.18 2.60
CA GLY A 72 -16.52 -5.68 3.68
C GLY A 72 -15.75 -4.93 4.77
N GLY A 73 -14.52 -4.49 4.48
CA GLY A 73 -13.66 -3.73 5.38
C GLY A 73 -13.71 -2.23 5.12
N LYS A 74 -12.92 -1.47 5.89
CA LYS A 74 -12.81 -0.01 5.73
C LYS A 74 -11.49 0.36 5.06
N GLY A 75 -11.57 1.18 4.02
CA GLY A 75 -10.41 1.74 3.33
C GLY A 75 -10.24 3.23 3.63
N TYR A 76 -9.01 3.66 3.87
CA TYR A 76 -8.64 5.07 4.07
C TYR A 76 -7.52 5.45 3.10
N PHE A 77 -7.74 6.56 2.38
CA PHE A 77 -6.71 7.21 1.58
C PHE A 77 -6.12 8.36 2.40
N VAL A 78 -4.81 8.32 2.66
CA VAL A 78 -4.12 9.19 3.61
C VAL A 78 -2.98 9.89 2.90
N GLN A 79 -2.96 11.22 2.97
CA GLN A 79 -1.92 12.07 2.37
C GLN A 79 -1.17 12.90 3.41
N THR A 80 -1.71 13.05 4.61
CA THR A 80 -1.11 13.86 5.68
C THR A 80 -0.91 13.07 6.97
N PRO A 81 0.05 13.47 7.84
CA PRO A 81 0.22 12.87 9.16
C PRO A 81 -1.04 12.98 10.04
N GLU A 82 -1.81 14.07 9.91
CA GLU A 82 -3.05 14.29 10.65
C GLU A 82 -4.14 13.30 10.22
N GLU A 83 -4.27 13.08 8.90
CA GLU A 83 -5.17 12.07 8.34
C GLU A 83 -4.76 10.65 8.78
N LEU A 84 -3.45 10.36 8.83
CA LEU A 84 -2.93 9.09 9.33
C LEU A 84 -3.34 8.88 10.78
N GLN A 85 -3.13 9.89 11.63
CA GLN A 85 -3.48 9.82 13.04
C GLN A 85 -4.99 9.62 13.24
N ALA A 86 -5.83 10.31 12.46
CA ALA A 86 -7.28 10.16 12.52
C ALA A 86 -7.72 8.76 12.06
N ALA A 87 -7.23 8.29 10.91
CA ALA A 87 -7.55 6.97 10.37
C ALA A 87 -7.11 5.84 11.30
N LEU A 88 -5.94 5.96 11.94
CA LEU A 88 -5.46 5.02 12.95
C LEU A 88 -6.37 4.98 14.17
N LYS A 89 -6.78 6.15 14.70
CA LYS A 89 -7.70 6.21 15.86
C LYS A 89 -9.02 5.52 15.56
N ILE A 90 -9.60 5.78 14.39
CA ILE A 90 -10.86 5.15 13.97
C ILE A 90 -10.67 3.63 13.81
N SER A 91 -9.59 3.21 13.15
CA SER A 91 -9.32 1.79 12.90
C SER A 91 -9.02 1.01 14.19
N LEU A 92 -8.38 1.63 15.18
CA LEU A 92 -8.12 1.03 16.48
C LEU A 92 -9.37 0.92 17.36
N ALA A 93 -10.33 1.83 17.18
CA ALA A 93 -11.62 1.76 17.87
C ALA A 93 -12.51 0.64 17.30
N GLU A 94 -12.36 0.32 16.02
CA GLU A 94 -13.14 -0.71 15.33
C GLU A 94 -12.54 -2.10 15.50
N LYS A 95 -13.22 -2.94 16.31
CA LYS A 95 -12.70 -4.27 16.65
C LYS A 95 -13.18 -5.40 15.74
N LEU A 96 -14.17 -5.12 14.90
CA LEU A 96 -14.93 -6.14 14.17
C LEU A 96 -14.66 -6.13 12.66
N VAL A 97 -14.03 -5.07 12.16
CA VAL A 97 -13.88 -4.83 10.73
C VAL A 97 -12.41 -4.59 10.42
N PRO A 98 -11.83 -5.27 9.42
CA PRO A 98 -10.48 -4.97 8.99
C PRO A 98 -10.41 -3.58 8.35
N SER A 99 -9.27 -2.91 8.56
CA SER A 99 -8.99 -1.59 7.99
C SER A 99 -7.74 -1.62 7.12
N LEU A 100 -7.75 -0.88 6.01
CA LEU A 100 -6.58 -0.61 5.18
C LEU A 100 -6.34 0.88 5.08
N LEU A 101 -5.15 1.32 5.42
CA LEU A 101 -4.70 2.70 5.31
C LEU A 101 -3.67 2.75 4.18
N ASN A 102 -4.03 3.38 3.08
CA ASN A 102 -3.15 3.68 1.96
C ASN A 102 -2.52 5.05 2.19
N VAL A 103 -1.25 5.06 2.61
CA VAL A 103 -0.52 6.27 3.03
C VAL A 103 0.41 6.70 1.90
N MET A 104 0.08 7.82 1.27
CA MET A 104 0.92 8.42 0.24
C MET A 104 2.16 9.02 0.88
N ILE A 105 3.32 8.64 0.35
CA ILE A 105 4.61 9.24 0.68
C ILE A 105 5.27 9.78 -0.58
N ASN A 106 6.28 10.63 -0.41
CA ASN A 106 7.01 11.16 -1.54
C ASN A 106 7.66 10.00 -2.33
N PRO A 107 7.44 9.90 -3.65
CA PRO A 107 8.01 8.82 -4.48
C PRO A 107 9.54 8.72 -4.47
N GLN A 108 10.21 9.81 -4.10
CA GLN A 108 11.66 9.94 -3.99
C GLN A 108 12.16 9.80 -2.54
N SER A 109 11.30 9.41 -1.59
CA SER A 109 11.71 9.15 -0.21
C SER A 109 12.62 7.93 -0.13
N ASP A 110 13.84 8.14 0.37
CA ASP A 110 14.78 7.07 0.69
C ASP A 110 14.75 6.74 2.19
N ARG A 111 15.27 5.57 2.58
CA ARG A 111 15.46 5.23 3.99
C ARG A 111 16.34 6.27 4.64
N LYS A 112 15.85 6.85 5.73
CA LYS A 112 16.68 7.66 6.62
C LYS A 112 17.90 6.85 7.05
N LYS A 113 19.09 7.45 6.92
CA LYS A 113 20.34 6.87 7.42
C LYS A 113 20.17 6.49 8.89
N GLN A 114 20.34 5.21 9.20
CA GLN A 114 20.28 4.71 10.57
C GLN A 114 21.65 4.92 11.24
N ASP A 115 21.66 5.42 12.46
CA ASP A 115 22.90 5.74 13.19
C ASP A 115 23.68 4.47 13.59
N PHE A 116 22.97 3.35 13.73
CA PHE A 116 23.56 2.09 14.12
C PHE A 116 23.46 1.04 13.01
N GLN A 117 24.59 0.38 12.71
CA GLN A 117 24.66 -0.61 11.64
C GLN A 117 23.77 -1.85 11.85
N TRP A 118 23.41 -2.18 13.09
CA TRP A 118 22.53 -3.32 13.38
C TRP A 118 21.06 -3.06 13.01
N LEU A 119 20.65 -1.80 12.84
CA LEU A 119 19.33 -1.41 12.32
C LEU A 119 19.24 -1.52 10.77
N THR A 120 20.36 -1.83 10.10
CA THR A 120 20.47 -1.93 8.64
C THR A 120 20.87 -3.31 8.13
N ARG A 121 21.22 -4.26 9.01
CA ARG A 121 21.51 -5.64 8.60
C ARG A 121 20.22 -6.45 8.44
N SER A 122 19.96 -6.92 7.23
CA SER A 122 19.25 -8.18 7.01
C SER A 122 20.23 -9.31 7.31
N ASN A 123 19.85 -10.26 8.19
CA ASN A 123 20.61 -11.50 8.36
C ASN A 123 20.57 -12.27 7.04
N MET A 124 21.62 -12.12 6.22
CA MET A 124 21.98 -13.05 5.16
C MET A 124 23.09 -13.95 5.66
#